data_AF-A0A7G8PWS8-F1
#
_entry.id   AF-A0A7G8PWS8-F1
#
_cell.length_a   1.000
_cell.length_b   1.000
_cell.length_c   1.000
_cell.angle_alpha   90.00
_cell.angle_beta   90.00
_cell.angle_gamma   90.00
#
_symmetry.space_group_name_H-M   'P 1'
#
loop_
_entity.id
_entity.type
_entity.pdbx_description
1 polymer ?
#
loop_
_entity_poly.entity_id
_entity_poly.type
_entity_poly.pdbx_seq_one_letter_code
_entity_poly.pdbx_strand_id
1 'polypeptide(L)'
;MKKFQISLVALFTSLFSFSQVGVGTTSPSASAMLEISSSSDGGLTYKGVMPPRVPNVSARNAIGPLPADTGLLVFVESLNCYQIWNGVGWESVHCNNDLGFTDFFQNFDLGTSWGYGSDVPMFDNGTDGFYGITTAANGGFSNITTLTNNFLGISDLDDEGNNGTSGFATITFTTLNVSAASSGVILSFNYEFFEFDNGDDAYYTLTIDGIDQPEVTLINGNTNLSLSGIISHSIPGGTSTVGLRIRIKQNGVDDFAGFDNFSVIQQ
;
A
#
# COMPACT_ATOMS: atom_id res chain seq x y z
N MET A 1 21.99 -3.56 -80.92
CA MET A 1 21.39 -2.37 -80.28
C MET A 1 20.13 -2.67 -79.45
N LYS A 2 19.22 -3.58 -79.85
CA LYS A 2 18.01 -3.92 -79.04
C LYS A 2 18.30 -4.56 -77.67
N LYS A 3 19.36 -5.37 -77.54
CA LYS A 3 19.72 -6.01 -76.25
C LYS A 3 20.27 -5.03 -75.21
N PHE A 4 20.85 -3.90 -75.65
CA PHE A 4 21.42 -2.88 -74.77
C PHE A 4 20.32 -1.99 -74.14
N GLN A 5 19.19 -1.82 -74.83
CA GLN A 5 18.06 -1.04 -74.30
C GLN A 5 17.23 -1.81 -73.27
N ILE A 6 17.18 -3.15 -73.35
CA ILE A 6 16.49 -3.98 -72.34
C ILE A 6 17.23 -3.95 -71.00
N SER A 7 18.58 -3.95 -71.03
CA SER A 7 19.39 -3.80 -69.81
C SER A 7 19.29 -2.40 -69.18
N LEU A 8 19.06 -1.34 -69.97
CA LEU A 8 18.94 0.03 -69.46
C LEU A 8 17.55 0.29 -68.84
N VAL A 9 16.49 -0.32 -69.37
CA VAL A 9 15.15 -0.25 -68.78
C VAL A 9 15.05 -1.03 -67.47
N ALA A 10 15.76 -2.16 -67.35
CA ALA A 10 15.81 -2.94 -66.11
C ALA A 10 16.60 -2.25 -64.96
N LEU A 11 17.47 -1.29 -65.28
CA LEU A 11 18.28 -0.56 -64.29
C LEU A 11 17.54 0.67 -63.73
N PHE A 12 16.54 1.21 -64.44
CA PHE A 12 15.74 2.35 -64.00
C PHE A 12 14.47 1.95 -63.22
N THR A 13 14.20 0.64 -63.08
CA THR A 13 13.13 0.09 -62.23
C THR A 13 13.63 -0.35 -60.86
N SER A 14 14.78 0.12 -60.37
CA SER A 14 15.13 -0.02 -58.95
C SER A 14 14.19 0.88 -58.13
N LEU A 15 13.05 0.29 -57.83
CA LEU A 15 11.94 0.76 -57.03
C LEU A 15 12.39 1.53 -55.79
N PHE A 16 11.61 2.55 -55.45
CA PHE A 16 11.64 3.22 -54.15
C PHE A 16 11.36 2.19 -53.05
N SER A 17 12.40 1.50 -52.56
CA SER A 17 12.29 0.67 -51.37
C SER A 17 12.20 1.61 -50.16
N PHE A 18 10.99 1.79 -49.63
CA PHE A 18 10.81 2.38 -48.31
C PHE A 18 11.48 1.45 -47.28
N SER A 19 12.52 1.92 -46.60
CA SER A 19 13.19 1.12 -45.57
C SER A 19 12.37 1.12 -44.28
N GLN A 20 11.35 0.27 -44.23
CA GLN A 20 10.66 -0.08 -42.99
C GLN A 20 11.59 -0.94 -42.12
N VAL A 21 11.75 -0.58 -40.84
CA VAL A 21 12.66 -1.29 -39.93
C VAL A 21 11.90 -2.45 -39.31
N GLY A 22 12.31 -3.67 -39.63
CA GLY A 22 11.85 -4.89 -38.98
C GLY A 22 12.92 -5.45 -38.06
N VAL A 23 12.57 -5.77 -36.81
CA VAL A 23 13.39 -6.59 -35.91
C VAL A 23 12.65 -7.90 -35.67
N GLY A 24 13.28 -9.01 -36.06
CA GLY A 24 12.65 -10.33 -35.97
C GLY A 24 11.58 -10.61 -37.05
N THR A 25 11.36 -9.69 -37.99
CA THR A 25 10.47 -9.89 -39.17
C THR A 25 11.16 -9.39 -40.44
N THR A 26 10.96 -10.08 -41.55
CA THR A 26 11.40 -9.65 -42.90
C THR A 26 10.28 -8.97 -43.69
N SER A 27 9.05 -8.99 -43.16
CA SER A 27 7.88 -8.40 -43.79
C SER A 27 7.14 -7.53 -42.77
N PRO A 28 7.76 -6.45 -42.26
CA PRO A 28 7.08 -5.55 -41.35
C PRO A 28 5.87 -4.90 -42.05
N SER A 29 4.87 -4.53 -41.25
CA SER A 29 3.67 -3.87 -41.71
C SER A 29 4.02 -2.61 -42.49
N ALA A 30 3.38 -2.42 -43.65
CA ALA A 30 3.57 -1.22 -44.48
C ALA A 30 3.13 0.08 -43.78
N SER A 31 2.40 -0.02 -42.67
CA SER A 31 2.01 1.12 -41.82
C SER A 31 2.97 1.37 -40.65
N ALA A 32 3.99 0.52 -40.45
CA ALA A 32 4.93 0.64 -39.34
C ALA A 32 6.26 1.24 -39.79
N MET A 33 6.74 2.25 -39.05
CA MET A 33 8.11 2.75 -39.22
C MET A 33 9.13 1.79 -38.59
N LEU A 34 8.75 1.15 -37.48
CA LEU A 34 9.46 0.08 -36.79
C LEU A 34 8.46 -0.99 -36.36
N GLU A 35 8.71 -2.25 -36.71
CA GLU A 35 8.01 -3.41 -36.17
C GLU A 35 9.00 -4.34 -35.49
N ILE A 36 8.67 -4.75 -34.27
CA ILE A 36 9.44 -5.74 -33.51
C ILE A 36 8.56 -6.97 -33.36
N SER A 37 8.87 -8.01 -34.13
CA SER A 37 8.22 -9.31 -33.97
C SER A 37 8.77 -10.00 -32.73
N SER A 38 7.88 -10.57 -31.93
CA SER A 38 8.26 -11.37 -30.76
C SER A 38 8.95 -12.67 -31.14
N SER A 39 8.85 -13.13 -32.38
CA SER A 39 9.51 -14.35 -32.89
C SER A 39 10.12 -14.12 -34.27
N SER A 40 11.29 -14.74 -34.51
CA SER A 40 11.96 -14.75 -35.82
C SER A 40 11.98 -16.13 -36.48
N ASP A 41 11.37 -17.14 -35.85
CA ASP A 41 11.45 -18.56 -36.24
C ASP A 41 10.06 -19.19 -36.47
N GLY A 42 9.04 -18.37 -36.70
CA GLY A 42 7.68 -18.84 -36.96
C GLY A 42 6.92 -19.25 -35.69
N GLY A 43 7.31 -18.73 -34.53
CA GLY A 43 6.60 -18.89 -33.25
C GLY A 43 7.12 -20.00 -32.34
N LEU A 44 8.33 -20.51 -32.59
CA LEU A 44 8.96 -21.53 -31.73
C LEU A 44 9.63 -20.89 -30.50
N THR A 45 10.24 -19.72 -30.68
CA THR A 45 10.82 -18.95 -29.57
C THR A 45 10.31 -17.51 -29.58
N TYR A 46 10.13 -16.96 -28.37
CA TYR A 46 9.64 -15.60 -28.15
C TYR A 46 10.67 -14.75 -27.40
N LYS A 47 10.78 -13.47 -27.74
CA LYS A 47 11.66 -12.47 -27.11
C LYS A 47 10.88 -11.19 -26.79
N GLY A 48 11.39 -10.42 -25.84
CA GLY A 48 10.86 -9.11 -25.45
C GLY A 48 11.77 -7.95 -25.88
N VAL A 49 11.33 -6.73 -25.55
CA VAL A 49 12.11 -5.50 -25.72
C VAL A 49 12.58 -5.02 -24.35
N MET A 50 13.89 -4.84 -24.19
CA MET A 50 14.42 -4.07 -23.06
C MET A 50 14.41 -2.60 -23.44
N PRO A 51 13.66 -1.73 -22.74
CA PRO A 51 13.73 -0.30 -22.99
C PRO A 51 15.11 0.27 -22.58
N PRO A 52 15.45 1.50 -23.01
CA PRO A 52 16.61 2.21 -22.47
C PRO A 52 16.53 2.29 -20.94
N ARG A 53 17.62 1.93 -20.26
CA ARG A 53 17.70 1.95 -18.79
C ARG A 53 18.63 3.05 -18.33
N VAL A 54 18.25 3.72 -17.25
CA VAL A 54 19.10 4.69 -16.55
C VAL A 54 19.18 4.32 -15.07
N PRO A 55 20.36 4.42 -14.44
CA PRO A 55 20.55 3.91 -13.09
C PRO A 55 19.74 4.67 -12.03
N ASN A 56 19.50 5.98 -12.23
CA ASN A 56 18.79 6.82 -11.27
C ASN A 56 18.18 8.07 -11.91
N VAL A 57 17.43 8.83 -11.10
CA VAL A 57 16.76 10.08 -11.51
C VAL A 57 17.75 11.13 -12.02
N SER A 58 18.96 11.21 -11.46
CA SER A 58 19.98 12.15 -11.92
C SER A 58 20.42 11.83 -13.35
N ALA A 59 20.72 10.56 -13.63
CA ALA A 59 21.05 10.08 -14.97
C ALA A 59 19.88 10.26 -15.97
N ARG A 60 18.64 10.02 -15.53
CA ARG A 60 17.43 10.31 -16.32
C ARG A 60 17.34 11.79 -16.69
N ASN A 61 17.52 12.69 -15.71
CA ASN A 61 17.42 14.13 -15.94
C ASN A 61 18.56 14.65 -16.82
N ALA A 62 19.72 14.02 -16.79
CA ALA A 62 20.85 14.33 -17.67
C ALA A 62 20.58 14.02 -19.16
N ILE A 63 19.53 13.26 -19.49
CA ILE A 63 19.07 13.09 -20.88
C ILE A 63 18.66 14.44 -21.48
N GLY A 64 18.09 15.34 -20.69
CA GLY A 64 17.68 16.69 -21.11
C GLY A 64 16.69 16.71 -22.29
N PRO A 65 15.56 15.98 -22.24
CA PRO A 65 14.60 15.97 -23.34
C PRO A 65 13.98 17.36 -23.57
N LEU A 66 13.76 17.71 -24.83
CA LEU A 66 13.06 18.91 -25.25
C LEU A 66 11.54 18.64 -25.30
N PRO A 67 10.68 19.68 -25.34
CA PRO A 67 9.23 19.47 -25.52
C PRO A 67 8.86 18.65 -26.75
N ALA A 68 9.67 18.72 -27.81
CA ALA A 68 9.48 17.94 -29.03
C ALA A 68 9.75 16.43 -28.86
N ASP A 69 10.46 16.01 -27.82
CA ASP A 69 10.79 14.61 -27.54
C ASP A 69 9.66 13.88 -26.77
N THR A 70 8.44 14.42 -26.81
CA THR A 70 7.26 13.83 -26.16
C THR A 70 7.08 12.39 -26.62
N GLY A 71 6.92 11.47 -25.67
CA GLY A 71 6.87 10.03 -25.93
C GLY A 71 8.21 9.30 -25.74
N LEU A 72 9.28 10.00 -25.35
CA LEU A 72 10.55 9.36 -24.96
C LEU A 72 10.34 8.47 -23.74
N LEU A 73 10.76 7.20 -23.84
CA LEU A 73 10.57 6.17 -22.83
C LEU A 73 11.89 5.70 -22.24
N VAL A 74 11.93 5.56 -20.92
CA VAL A 74 13.07 5.04 -20.17
C VAL A 74 12.61 4.20 -18.99
N PHE A 75 13.42 3.24 -18.57
CA PHE A 75 13.26 2.55 -17.30
C PHE A 75 14.30 3.07 -16.30
N VAL A 76 13.84 3.66 -15.19
CA VAL A 76 14.69 4.23 -14.15
C VAL A 76 14.89 3.20 -13.05
N GLU A 77 16.08 2.59 -13.00
CA GLU A 77 16.35 1.43 -12.15
C GLU A 77 16.18 1.75 -10.66
N SER A 78 16.65 2.91 -10.19
CA SER A 78 16.47 3.32 -8.78
C SER A 78 15.02 3.54 -8.36
N LEU A 79 14.11 3.75 -9.30
CA LEU A 79 12.67 3.88 -9.03
C LEU A 79 11.91 2.59 -9.33
N ASN A 80 12.55 1.63 -10.02
CA ASN A 80 11.89 0.45 -10.59
C ASN A 80 10.70 0.82 -11.49
N CYS A 81 10.78 1.96 -12.19
CA CYS A 81 9.68 2.54 -12.97
C CYS A 81 10.01 2.72 -14.44
N TYR A 82 9.04 2.39 -15.28
CA TYR A 82 8.95 2.81 -16.66
C TYR A 82 8.36 4.22 -16.74
N GLN A 83 9.10 5.16 -17.32
CA GLN A 83 8.73 6.57 -17.38
C GLN A 83 8.70 7.10 -18.81
N ILE A 84 7.79 8.04 -19.05
CA ILE A 84 7.57 8.73 -20.32
C ILE A 84 7.77 10.23 -20.15
N TRP A 85 8.38 10.87 -21.14
CA TRP A 85 8.42 12.32 -21.23
C TRP A 85 7.13 12.85 -21.87
N ASN A 86 6.41 13.73 -21.18
CA ASN A 86 5.13 14.28 -21.64
C ASN A 86 5.27 15.63 -22.38
N GLY A 87 6.50 16.11 -22.59
CA GLY A 87 6.80 17.42 -23.19
C GLY A 87 7.13 18.53 -22.19
N VAL A 88 6.82 18.32 -20.90
CA VAL A 88 7.05 19.28 -19.81
C VAL A 88 7.80 18.64 -18.63
N GLY A 89 7.51 17.36 -18.36
CA GLY A 89 8.04 16.60 -17.24
C GLY A 89 8.07 15.09 -17.52
N TRP A 90 8.75 14.35 -16.65
CA TRP A 90 8.73 12.89 -16.65
C TRP A 90 7.52 12.39 -15.85
N GLU A 91 6.77 11.45 -16.41
CA GLU A 91 5.65 10.76 -15.77
C GLU A 91 5.92 9.25 -15.71
N SER A 92 5.44 8.59 -14.65
CA SER A 92 5.51 7.14 -14.56
C SER A 92 4.35 6.49 -15.31
N VAL A 93 4.67 5.62 -16.27
CA VAL A 93 3.70 4.78 -16.98
C VAL A 93 3.34 3.56 -16.13
N HIS A 94 4.35 2.94 -15.52
CA HIS A 94 4.19 1.83 -14.60
C HIS A 94 5.44 1.72 -13.72
N CYS A 95 5.25 1.38 -12.45
CA CYS A 95 6.33 0.99 -11.55
C CYS A 95 6.12 -0.47 -11.18
N ASN A 96 7.17 -1.27 -11.23
CA ASN A 96 7.08 -2.62 -10.74
C ASN A 96 6.86 -2.55 -9.23
N ASN A 97 5.84 -3.27 -8.76
CA ASN A 97 5.71 -3.57 -7.35
C ASN A 97 6.79 -4.59 -7.00
N ASP A 98 7.62 -4.31 -6.01
CA ASP A 98 8.49 -5.34 -5.47
C ASP A 98 7.59 -6.40 -4.82
N LEU A 99 7.57 -7.61 -5.40
CA LEU A 99 6.86 -8.79 -4.88
C LEU A 99 7.42 -9.28 -3.52
N GLY A 100 8.21 -8.44 -2.84
CA GLY A 100 8.82 -8.71 -1.53
C GLY A 100 8.05 -8.13 -0.35
N PHE A 101 6.99 -7.34 -0.58
CA PHE A 101 6.12 -6.89 0.49
C PHE A 101 4.93 -7.84 0.66
N THR A 102 4.73 -8.33 1.89
CA THR A 102 3.57 -9.14 2.26
C THR A 102 2.67 -8.31 3.15
N ASP A 103 1.36 -8.35 2.90
CA ASP A 103 0.38 -7.65 3.72
C ASP A 103 0.36 -8.18 5.17
N PHE A 104 0.16 -7.27 6.12
CA PHE A 104 0.14 -7.57 7.55
C PHE A 104 -1.27 -7.38 8.10
N PHE A 105 -1.75 -8.35 8.89
CA PHE A 105 -3.10 -8.36 9.45
C PHE A 105 -3.11 -8.73 10.93
N GLN A 106 -3.97 -8.04 11.69
CA GLN A 106 -4.37 -8.40 13.04
C GLN A 106 -5.86 -8.12 13.21
N ASN A 107 -6.65 -9.17 13.16
CA ASN A 107 -8.11 -9.15 13.38
C ASN A 107 -8.50 -10.01 14.60
N PHE A 108 -7.53 -10.34 15.46
CA PHE A 108 -7.67 -11.14 16.68
C PHE A 108 -8.32 -12.54 16.52
N ASP A 109 -8.48 -12.99 15.28
CA ASP A 109 -8.88 -14.34 14.90
C ASP A 109 -7.63 -15.23 14.68
N LEU A 110 -7.82 -16.37 14.00
CA LEU A 110 -6.75 -17.30 13.65
C LEU A 110 -5.95 -16.81 12.43
N GLY A 111 -4.63 -17.07 12.44
CA GLY A 111 -3.77 -16.86 11.26
C GLY A 111 -3.32 -15.41 11.04
N THR A 112 -3.25 -14.60 12.09
CA THR A 112 -2.76 -13.21 12.03
C THR A 112 -1.25 -13.14 11.77
N SER A 113 -0.81 -12.09 11.07
CA SER A 113 0.59 -11.87 10.68
C SER A 113 1.22 -10.65 11.35
N TRP A 114 0.44 -9.82 12.05
CA TRP A 114 0.93 -8.63 12.72
C TRP A 114 0.85 -8.75 14.25
N GLY A 115 2.02 -8.82 14.90
CA GLY A 115 2.12 -8.93 16.35
C GLY A 115 1.89 -7.61 17.07
N TYR A 116 1.45 -7.68 18.33
CA TYR A 116 1.25 -6.52 19.22
C TYR A 116 1.65 -6.86 20.65
N GLY A 117 1.81 -5.84 21.48
CA GLY A 117 1.98 -5.94 22.93
C GLY A 117 1.14 -4.90 23.66
N SER A 118 0.85 -5.18 24.94
CA SER A 118 0.13 -4.28 25.84
C SER A 118 1.01 -3.92 27.04
N ASP A 119 0.95 -2.67 27.50
CA ASP A 119 1.62 -2.23 28.73
C ASP A 119 0.86 -2.65 30.01
N VAL A 120 -0.46 -2.78 29.90
CA VAL A 120 -1.35 -3.35 30.93
C VAL A 120 -1.59 -4.84 30.60
N PRO A 121 -1.41 -5.77 31.55
CA PRO A 121 -1.80 -7.17 31.35
C PRO A 121 -3.29 -7.31 31.04
N MET A 122 -3.62 -8.19 30.10
CA MET A 122 -5.02 -8.51 29.79
C MET A 122 -5.69 -9.21 30.98
N PHE A 123 -6.97 -8.91 31.22
CA PHE A 123 -7.75 -9.48 32.31
C PHE A 123 -9.24 -9.64 31.93
N ASP A 124 -9.90 -10.55 32.63
CA ASP A 124 -11.35 -10.77 32.58
C ASP A 124 -11.83 -10.99 34.01
N ASN A 125 -12.50 -9.96 34.55
CA ASN A 125 -13.06 -9.97 35.89
C ASN A 125 -14.59 -10.17 35.85
N GLY A 126 -15.14 -10.70 34.76
CA GLY A 126 -16.57 -10.93 34.60
C GLY A 126 -17.34 -9.62 34.45
N THR A 127 -18.14 -9.26 35.45
CA THR A 127 -19.01 -8.07 35.40
C THR A 127 -18.34 -6.78 35.88
N ASP A 128 -17.11 -6.88 36.39
CA ASP A 128 -16.40 -5.78 37.04
C ASP A 128 -15.39 -5.10 36.11
N GLY A 129 -14.99 -5.74 35.01
CA GLY A 129 -14.03 -5.17 34.08
C GLY A 129 -13.44 -6.21 33.15
N PHE A 130 -13.01 -5.75 31.97
CA PHE A 130 -12.49 -6.58 30.91
C PHE A 130 -11.48 -5.80 30.05
N TYR A 131 -10.33 -6.42 29.80
CA TYR A 131 -9.36 -5.94 28.82
C TYR A 131 -8.71 -7.13 28.14
N GLY A 132 -9.03 -7.37 26.87
CA GLY A 132 -8.55 -8.57 26.19
C GLY A 132 -9.26 -8.89 24.89
N ILE A 133 -9.02 -10.09 24.38
CA ILE A 133 -9.68 -10.57 23.16
C ILE A 133 -11.02 -11.18 23.53
N THR A 134 -12.09 -10.72 22.89
CA THR A 134 -13.46 -11.13 23.20
C THR A 134 -14.33 -11.17 21.96
N THR A 135 -15.61 -11.49 22.15
CA THR A 135 -16.63 -11.47 21.10
C THR A 135 -17.86 -10.72 21.59
N ALA A 136 -18.77 -10.36 20.69
CA ALA A 136 -20.06 -9.74 21.05
C ALA A 136 -20.95 -10.64 21.91
N ALA A 137 -20.63 -11.94 22.07
CA ALA A 137 -21.34 -12.85 22.97
C ALA A 137 -20.92 -12.70 24.44
N ASN A 138 -19.85 -11.96 24.74
CA ASN A 138 -19.34 -11.80 26.11
C ASN A 138 -20.01 -10.62 26.82
N GLY A 139 -21.10 -10.88 27.55
CA GLY A 139 -21.72 -9.89 28.42
C GLY A 139 -22.12 -8.60 27.69
N GLY A 140 -21.64 -7.46 28.22
CA GLY A 140 -21.96 -6.13 27.69
C GLY A 140 -21.35 -5.80 26.32
N PHE A 141 -20.40 -6.61 25.81
CA PHE A 141 -19.88 -6.48 24.46
C PHE A 141 -20.91 -6.76 23.35
N SER A 142 -22.12 -7.21 23.71
CA SER A 142 -23.26 -7.24 22.77
C SER A 142 -23.66 -5.86 22.24
N ASN A 143 -23.22 -4.78 22.89
CA ASN A 143 -23.34 -3.40 22.40
C ASN A 143 -22.30 -3.03 21.32
N ILE A 144 -21.25 -3.84 21.13
CA ILE A 144 -20.30 -3.71 20.03
C ILE A 144 -20.86 -4.50 18.84
N THR A 145 -21.49 -3.79 17.91
CA THR A 145 -22.35 -4.37 16.87
C THR A 145 -21.74 -4.37 15.47
N THR A 146 -20.71 -3.56 15.25
CA THR A 146 -20.05 -3.39 13.95
C THR A 146 -18.84 -4.30 13.77
N LEU A 147 -18.34 -4.90 14.86
CA LEU A 147 -17.23 -5.84 14.86
C LEU A 147 -17.78 -7.28 14.93
N THR A 148 -17.08 -8.21 14.28
CA THR A 148 -17.54 -9.60 14.16
C THR A 148 -16.43 -10.55 14.60
N ASN A 149 -16.79 -11.74 15.07
CA ASN A 149 -15.85 -12.73 15.62
C ASN A 149 -15.06 -12.17 16.81
N ASN A 150 -13.75 -12.44 16.87
CA ASN A 150 -12.90 -11.96 17.94
C ASN A 150 -12.45 -10.53 17.66
N PHE A 151 -12.45 -9.69 18.70
CA PHE A 151 -11.90 -8.34 18.67
C PHE A 151 -11.24 -7.99 20.00
N LEU A 152 -10.43 -6.95 20.02
CA LEU A 152 -9.93 -6.39 21.28
C LEU A 152 -11.06 -5.61 21.96
N GLY A 153 -11.56 -6.14 23.08
CA GLY A 153 -12.61 -5.56 23.91
C GLY A 153 -12.06 -4.90 25.17
N ILE A 154 -12.68 -3.79 25.56
CA ILE A 154 -12.34 -3.00 26.75
C ILE A 154 -13.63 -2.57 27.46
N SER A 155 -13.69 -2.78 28.78
CA SER A 155 -14.67 -2.21 29.71
C SER A 155 -14.09 -2.17 31.12
N ASP A 156 -14.47 -1.19 31.91
CA ASP A 156 -13.89 -0.81 33.19
C ASP A 156 -12.37 -1.06 33.32
N LEU A 157 -11.54 -0.27 32.62
CA LEU A 157 -10.08 -0.40 32.73
C LEU A 157 -9.55 0.02 34.11
N ASP A 158 -10.24 0.95 34.78
CA ASP A 158 -9.88 1.51 36.07
C ASP A 158 -10.36 0.61 37.23
N ASP A 159 -9.91 -0.64 37.22
CA ASP A 159 -10.25 -1.62 38.26
C ASP A 159 -9.54 -1.30 39.60
N GLU A 160 -10.33 -1.02 40.64
CA GLU A 160 -9.89 -0.71 42.01
C GLU A 160 -9.56 -1.96 42.87
N GLY A 161 -9.37 -3.12 42.25
CA GLY A 161 -9.18 -4.39 42.93
C GLY A 161 -7.76 -4.97 42.84
N ASN A 162 -7.33 -5.39 41.65
CA ASN A 162 -6.10 -6.20 41.50
C ASN A 162 -5.34 -6.06 40.15
N ASN A 163 -5.95 -5.58 39.06
CA ASN A 163 -5.31 -5.37 37.75
C ASN A 163 -5.79 -4.01 37.15
N GLY A 164 -5.53 -3.75 35.86
CA GLY A 164 -6.03 -2.53 35.20
C GLY A 164 -5.18 -1.28 35.39
N THR A 165 -5.77 -0.11 35.11
CA THR A 165 -5.13 1.21 35.22
C THR A 165 -6.17 2.34 35.24
N SER A 166 -5.96 3.36 36.09
CA SER A 166 -6.68 4.64 36.04
C SER A 166 -6.19 5.59 34.95
N GLY A 167 -5.07 5.21 34.30
CA GLY A 167 -4.46 5.92 33.19
C GLY A 167 -4.90 5.37 31.84
N PHE A 168 -4.02 5.51 30.84
CA PHE A 168 -4.22 4.87 29.55
C PHE A 168 -3.60 3.47 29.57
N ALA A 169 -4.35 2.48 29.10
CA ALA A 169 -3.78 1.24 28.58
C ALA A 169 -3.34 1.48 27.13
N THR A 170 -2.20 0.90 26.76
CA THR A 170 -1.53 1.11 25.48
C THR A 170 -1.32 -0.21 24.75
N ILE A 171 -1.93 -0.35 23.58
CA ILE A 171 -1.58 -1.40 22.61
C ILE A 171 -0.55 -0.84 21.64
N THR A 172 0.61 -1.49 21.57
CA THR A 172 1.67 -1.16 20.60
C THR A 172 1.83 -2.31 19.62
N PHE A 173 1.59 -2.03 18.35
CA PHE A 173 1.83 -2.99 17.27
C PHE A 173 3.31 -3.04 16.93
N THR A 174 3.76 -4.23 16.51
CA THR A 174 5.14 -4.44 16.09
C THR A 174 5.46 -3.53 14.90
N THR A 175 6.54 -2.77 14.95
CA THR A 175 6.97 -1.95 13.82
C THR A 175 7.24 -2.82 12.60
N LEU A 176 6.61 -2.48 11.48
CA LEU A 176 6.73 -3.19 10.21
C LEU A 176 7.76 -2.52 9.32
N ASN A 177 8.52 -3.35 8.60
CA ASN A 177 9.36 -2.88 7.50
C ASN A 177 8.50 -2.83 6.23
N VAL A 178 8.36 -1.65 5.65
CA VAL A 178 7.56 -1.39 4.44
C VAL A 178 8.41 -0.91 3.28
N SER A 179 9.74 -0.99 3.37
CA SER A 179 10.65 -0.46 2.34
C SER A 179 10.49 -1.13 0.97
N ALA A 180 9.97 -2.36 0.94
CA ALA A 180 9.64 -3.09 -0.28
C ALA A 180 8.31 -2.62 -0.93
N ALA A 181 7.51 -1.79 -0.26
CA ALA A 181 6.28 -1.23 -0.83
C ALA A 181 6.59 0.06 -1.61
N SER A 182 7.04 -0.10 -2.87
CA SER A 182 7.48 1.01 -3.72
C SER A 182 6.40 2.08 -3.97
N SER A 183 5.13 1.68 -4.03
CA SER A 183 3.97 2.57 -4.16
C SER A 183 3.47 3.14 -2.82
N GLY A 184 4.00 2.67 -1.69
CA GLY A 184 3.49 2.96 -0.36
C GLY A 184 2.54 1.88 0.17
N VAL A 185 2.00 2.12 1.36
CA VAL A 185 1.06 1.22 2.04
C VAL A 185 -0.18 1.96 2.52
N ILE A 186 -1.25 1.23 2.77
CA ILE A 186 -2.43 1.70 3.49
C ILE A 186 -2.46 1.01 4.84
N LEU A 187 -2.47 1.81 5.91
CA LEU A 187 -2.74 1.32 7.26
C LEU A 187 -4.21 1.56 7.60
N SER A 188 -4.92 0.52 8.04
CA SER A 188 -6.32 0.64 8.43
C SER A 188 -6.69 -0.18 9.66
N PHE A 189 -7.77 0.20 10.34
CA PHE A 189 -8.41 -0.57 11.42
C PHE A 189 -9.83 -0.06 11.70
N ASN A 190 -10.64 -0.91 12.34
CA ASN A 190 -12.00 -0.62 12.76
C ASN A 190 -12.04 -0.36 14.27
N TYR A 191 -12.97 0.50 14.69
CA TYR A 191 -13.25 0.75 16.10
C TYR A 191 -14.74 0.98 16.34
N GLU A 192 -15.18 0.71 17.57
CA GLU A 192 -16.50 1.03 18.08
C GLU A 192 -16.42 1.33 19.58
N PHE A 193 -17.08 2.40 19.99
CA PHE A 193 -17.24 2.84 21.37
C PHE A 193 -18.72 2.93 21.67
N PHE A 194 -19.09 2.50 22.86
CA PHE A 194 -20.45 2.54 23.38
C PHE A 194 -20.45 3.30 24.70
N GLU A 195 -21.24 4.37 24.74
CA GLU A 195 -21.58 5.16 25.92
C GLU A 195 -20.43 5.80 26.70
N PHE A 196 -19.28 6.08 26.07
CA PHE A 196 -18.14 6.73 26.73
C PHE A 196 -18.50 8.10 27.35
N ASP A 197 -18.27 8.25 28.64
CA ASP A 197 -18.53 9.46 29.41
C ASP A 197 -17.29 10.36 29.62
N ASN A 198 -17.44 11.42 30.43
CA ASN A 198 -16.36 12.40 30.60
C ASN A 198 -15.21 11.84 31.45
N GLY A 199 -14.13 11.47 30.77
CA GLY A 199 -12.96 10.83 31.36
C GLY A 199 -12.51 9.60 30.57
N ASP A 200 -13.39 9.11 29.70
CA ASP A 200 -13.20 7.94 28.86
C ASP A 200 -12.80 8.36 27.46
N ASP A 201 -11.54 8.11 27.12
CA ASP A 201 -10.91 8.64 25.91
C ASP A 201 -10.11 7.58 25.18
N ALA A 202 -10.07 7.67 23.85
CA ALA A 202 -9.18 6.84 23.04
C ALA A 202 -8.49 7.63 21.93
N TYR A 203 -7.25 7.25 21.67
CA TYR A 203 -6.35 7.90 20.72
C TYR A 203 -5.55 6.86 19.94
N TYR A 204 -5.03 7.25 18.79
CA TYR A 204 -3.97 6.50 18.10
C TYR A 204 -2.81 7.40 17.70
N THR A 205 -1.63 6.78 17.56
CA THR A 205 -0.42 7.41 17.03
C THR A 205 0.18 6.51 15.96
N LEU A 206 0.50 7.09 14.80
CA LEU A 206 1.34 6.44 13.81
C LEU A 206 2.81 6.80 14.05
N THR A 207 3.71 5.86 13.84
CA THR A 207 5.15 6.11 13.84
C THR A 207 5.66 5.82 12.43
N ILE A 208 6.17 6.83 11.72
CA ILE A 208 6.69 6.70 10.36
C ILE A 208 8.19 6.92 10.42
N ASP A 209 8.98 5.94 9.97
CA ASP A 209 10.44 5.98 10.00
C ASP A 209 11.03 6.33 11.38
N GLY A 210 10.40 5.81 12.43
CA GLY A 210 10.80 6.04 13.82
C GLY A 210 10.35 7.40 14.39
N ILE A 211 9.58 8.18 13.65
CA ILE A 211 9.04 9.48 14.09
C ILE A 211 7.54 9.38 14.34
N ASP A 212 7.14 9.63 15.58
CA ASP A 212 5.73 9.73 15.96
C ASP A 212 5.07 10.91 15.24
N GLN A 213 3.97 10.60 14.56
CA GLN A 213 3.06 11.57 13.99
C GLN A 213 2.18 12.19 15.10
N PRO A 214 1.52 13.33 14.85
CA PRO A 214 0.58 13.88 15.82
C PRO A 214 -0.45 12.83 16.26
N GLU A 215 -0.65 12.72 17.58
CA GLU A 215 -1.67 11.83 18.15
C GLU A 215 -3.06 12.29 17.69
N VAL A 216 -3.89 11.31 17.32
CA VAL A 216 -5.22 11.56 16.79
C VAL A 216 -6.26 11.01 17.76
N THR A 217 -7.22 11.85 18.13
CA THR A 217 -8.36 11.47 18.95
C THR A 217 -9.32 10.61 18.15
N LEU A 218 -9.63 9.42 18.67
CA LEU A 218 -10.73 8.58 18.19
C LEU A 218 -12.03 8.98 18.88
N ILE A 219 -11.98 9.16 20.20
CA ILE A 219 -13.10 9.65 21.01
C ILE A 219 -12.56 10.47 22.19
N ASN A 220 -13.30 11.52 22.52
CA ASN A 220 -13.19 12.25 23.77
C ASN A 220 -14.57 12.13 24.44
N GLY A 221 -14.67 11.23 25.40
CA GLY A 221 -15.94 10.80 25.97
C GLY A 221 -16.69 11.95 26.62
N ASN A 222 -18.01 11.98 26.43
CA ASN A 222 -18.87 13.01 26.98
C ASN A 222 -20.33 12.62 26.80
N THR A 223 -21.11 12.62 27.88
CA THR A 223 -22.58 12.38 27.85
C THR A 223 -22.97 11.08 27.15
N ASN A 224 -22.36 9.97 27.55
CA ASN A 224 -22.57 8.64 27.01
C ASN A 224 -22.43 8.58 25.47
N LEU A 225 -21.27 9.01 24.97
CA LEU A 225 -21.01 9.10 23.54
C LEU A 225 -20.68 7.72 22.94
N SER A 226 -21.51 7.29 21.99
CA SER A 226 -21.23 6.13 21.15
C SER A 226 -20.75 6.56 19.76
N LEU A 227 -19.70 5.91 19.25
CA LEU A 227 -19.09 6.21 17.96
C LEU A 227 -18.44 4.95 17.37
N SER A 228 -18.59 4.73 16.07
CA SER A 228 -17.84 3.70 15.36
C SER A 228 -17.29 4.22 14.04
N GLY A 229 -16.26 3.56 13.53
CA GLY A 229 -15.64 3.97 12.29
C GLY A 229 -14.49 3.09 11.83
N ILE A 230 -13.92 3.51 10.70
CA ILE A 230 -12.74 2.90 10.09
C ILE A 230 -11.70 4.00 9.92
N ILE A 231 -10.49 3.75 10.40
CA ILE A 231 -9.31 4.57 10.12
C ILE A 231 -8.63 4.00 8.88
N SER A 232 -8.20 4.89 7.97
CA SER A 232 -7.46 4.51 6.76
C SER A 232 -6.45 5.60 6.39
N HIS A 233 -5.16 5.29 6.49
CA HIS A 233 -4.06 6.19 6.16
C HIS A 233 -3.26 5.69 4.98
N SER A 234 -3.15 6.52 3.94
CA SER A 234 -2.20 6.31 2.85
C SER A 234 -0.83 6.82 3.27
N ILE A 235 0.14 5.90 3.37
CA ILE A 235 1.54 6.19 3.67
C ILE A 235 2.33 6.06 2.36
N PRO A 236 2.97 7.13 1.87
CA PRO A 236 3.56 7.16 0.53
C PRO A 236 4.76 6.21 0.38
N GLY A 237 5.03 5.82 -0.86
CA GLY A 237 6.25 5.07 -1.21
C GLY A 237 7.53 5.80 -0.80
N GLY A 238 8.56 5.03 -0.45
CA GLY A 238 9.83 5.55 0.07
C GLY A 238 9.94 5.53 1.60
N THR A 239 8.86 5.24 2.33
CA THR A 239 8.90 4.93 3.76
C THR A 239 9.59 3.59 4.03
N SER A 240 10.40 3.52 5.08
CA SER A 240 11.10 2.30 5.49
C SER A 240 10.36 1.54 6.57
N THR A 241 9.81 2.23 7.58
CA THR A 241 9.08 1.59 8.67
C THR A 241 7.79 2.30 9.06
N VAL A 242 6.81 1.49 9.48
CA VAL A 242 5.51 1.96 9.99
C VAL A 242 5.21 1.26 11.31
N GLY A 243 4.79 2.04 12.31
CA GLY A 243 4.29 1.58 13.60
C GLY A 243 2.93 2.18 13.92
N LEU A 244 2.20 1.51 14.81
CA LEU A 244 0.89 1.94 15.31
C LEU A 244 0.83 1.72 16.82
N ARG A 245 0.27 2.70 17.52
CA ARG A 245 -0.09 2.59 18.93
C ARG A 245 -1.52 3.08 19.14
N ILE A 246 -2.30 2.34 19.91
CA ILE A 246 -3.61 2.74 20.42
C ILE A 246 -3.49 2.98 21.91
N ARG A 247 -4.10 4.04 22.41
CA ARG A 247 -4.19 4.34 23.85
C ARG A 247 -5.65 4.52 24.20
N ILE A 248 -6.10 3.83 25.23
CA ILE A 248 -7.47 3.90 25.72
C ILE A 248 -7.48 4.05 27.23
N LYS A 249 -8.30 4.96 27.71
CA LYS A 249 -8.64 5.14 29.11
C LYS A 249 -10.15 5.02 29.20
N GLN A 250 -10.62 4.23 30.16
CA GLN A 250 -12.05 3.99 30.32
C GLN A 250 -12.30 3.58 31.79
N ASN A 251 -13.32 4.12 32.44
CA ASN A 251 -13.76 3.72 33.78
C ASN A 251 -15.29 3.55 33.79
N GLY A 252 -15.77 2.47 34.39
CA GLY A 252 -17.18 2.16 34.49
C GLY A 252 -17.59 0.95 33.65
N VAL A 253 -18.48 0.14 34.21
CA VAL A 253 -18.87 -1.18 33.67
C VAL A 253 -19.92 -1.14 32.56
N ASP A 254 -20.53 0.03 32.31
CA ASP A 254 -21.59 0.20 31.31
C ASP A 254 -21.06 0.69 29.95
N ASP A 255 -19.78 1.08 29.90
CA ASP A 255 -19.11 1.65 28.73
C ASP A 255 -18.19 0.60 28.09
N PHE A 256 -18.24 0.48 26.77
CA PHE A 256 -17.53 -0.58 26.04
C PHE A 256 -16.77 -0.03 24.84
N ALA A 257 -15.60 -0.58 24.58
CA ALA A 257 -14.86 -0.34 23.35
C ALA A 257 -14.45 -1.64 22.66
N GLY A 258 -14.38 -1.57 21.33
CA GLY A 258 -13.92 -2.64 20.46
C GLY A 258 -12.96 -2.11 19.41
N PHE A 259 -11.92 -2.88 19.12
CA PHE A 259 -11.02 -2.63 17.98
C PHE A 259 -10.77 -3.92 17.20
N ASP A 260 -10.73 -3.82 15.87
CA ASP A 260 -10.57 -4.99 15.01
C ASP A 260 -10.01 -4.63 13.61
N ASN A 261 -9.74 -5.64 12.79
CA ASN A 261 -9.40 -5.55 11.37
C ASN A 261 -8.22 -4.62 11.07
N PHE A 262 -7.18 -4.66 11.92
CA PHE A 262 -5.94 -3.94 11.67
C PHE A 262 -5.22 -4.52 10.46
N SER A 263 -4.82 -3.66 9.53
CA SER A 263 -4.05 -4.08 8.36
C SER A 263 -3.03 -3.05 7.91
N VAL A 264 -1.95 -3.54 7.29
CA VAL A 264 -1.04 -2.77 6.45
C VAL A 264 -0.88 -3.48 5.12
N ILE A 265 -1.43 -2.88 4.06
CA ILE A 265 -1.49 -3.46 2.72
C ILE A 265 -0.77 -2.57 1.70
N GLN A 266 -0.22 -3.15 0.64
CA GLN A 266 0.40 -2.36 -0.45
C GLN A 266 -0.64 -1.50 -1.20
N GLN A 267 -0.25 -0.28 -1.59
CA GLN A 267 -1.05 0.61 -2.47
C GLN A 267 -1.07 0.17 -3.93
#